data_AF-A0A7W1Q8G1-F1
#
_entry.id   AF-A0A7W1Q8G1-F1
#
_cell.length_a   1.000
_cell.length_b   1.000
_cell.length_c   1.000
_cell.angle_alpha   90.00
_cell.angle_beta   90.00
_cell.angle_gamma   90.00
#
_symmetry.space_group_name_H-M   'P 1'
#
loop_
_entity.id
_entity.type
_entity.pdbx_description
1 polymer ?
#
loop_
_entity_poly.entity_id
_entity_poly.type
_entity_poly.pdbx_seq_one_letter_code
_entity_poly.pdbx_strand_id
1 'polypeptide(L)'
;MKYVVTGAAGFIGSQLAERLVESGHEVAGVDCFTDYYDPALKEENAAKLDVAPIDLAETDLELDGVDGVFHLAGQPGVRSFGDVFEEYVRRNLLASRRVFEAAAAAGVRVVFASSSSIYGDAESYPTSEDAEPRPISPYGITKLGCEQLAYAYAQGFGLDVVVLRYFTFYGPRQRPDMALARIVDALARRASFELYSDGLQSRSFTYVADGVDATVAAMQKGVAGAVYNVGGGEEATMRDVIATLERVSGRTLDLVERPAAAGDVRRTSADATRIEQDLGWRATTSLEDGLQAQWDWASARVAAP
;
A
#
# COMPACT_ATOMS: atom_id res chain seq x y z
N MET A 1 -13.67 13.77 -14.46
CA MET A 1 -12.93 12.61 -15.00
C MET A 1 -13.53 11.35 -14.39
N LYS A 2 -13.47 10.25 -15.13
CA LYS A 2 -13.89 8.92 -14.74
C LYS A 2 -12.66 8.06 -14.49
N TYR A 3 -12.51 7.53 -13.29
CA TYR A 3 -11.39 6.70 -12.90
C TYR A 3 -11.84 5.30 -12.51
N VAL A 4 -11.02 4.31 -12.85
CA VAL A 4 -11.14 2.96 -12.29
C VAL A 4 -10.14 2.81 -11.15
N VAL A 5 -10.60 2.32 -10.00
CA VAL A 5 -9.73 1.98 -8.86
C VAL A 5 -9.83 0.49 -8.62
N THR A 6 -8.75 -0.24 -8.91
CA THR A 6 -8.68 -1.67 -8.56
C THR A 6 -8.17 -1.84 -7.12
N GLY A 7 -8.69 -2.83 -6.39
CA GLY A 7 -8.44 -2.97 -4.96
C GLY A 7 -9.18 -1.93 -4.13
N ALA A 8 -10.32 -1.43 -4.63
CA ALA A 8 -11.06 -0.31 -4.06
C ALA A 8 -11.68 -0.60 -2.67
N ALA A 9 -11.80 -1.86 -2.27
CA ALA A 9 -12.27 -2.22 -0.92
C ALA A 9 -11.11 -2.40 0.08
N GLY A 10 -9.86 -2.33 -0.39
CA GLY A 10 -8.66 -2.43 0.43
C GLY A 10 -8.35 -1.16 1.22
N PHE A 11 -7.41 -1.27 2.16
CA PHE A 11 -6.92 -0.18 3.03
C PHE A 11 -6.64 1.15 2.30
N ILE A 12 -5.82 1.10 1.24
CA ILE A 12 -5.40 2.30 0.49
C ILE A 12 -6.46 2.65 -0.57
N GLY A 13 -6.98 1.62 -1.27
CA GLY A 13 -7.92 1.81 -2.37
C GLY A 13 -9.23 2.46 -1.97
N SER A 14 -9.77 2.14 -0.79
CA SER A 14 -11.03 2.75 -0.33
C SER A 14 -10.87 4.24 -0.05
N GLN A 15 -9.75 4.63 0.57
CA GLN A 15 -9.46 6.03 0.87
C GLN A 15 -9.12 6.82 -0.40
N LEU A 16 -8.44 6.20 -1.36
CA LEU A 16 -8.23 6.79 -2.68
C LEU A 16 -9.55 7.01 -3.42
N ALA A 17 -10.44 6.01 -3.44
CA ALA A 17 -11.74 6.12 -4.07
C ALA A 17 -12.61 7.20 -3.42
N GLU A 18 -12.66 7.26 -2.08
CA GLU A 18 -13.35 8.32 -1.33
C GLU A 18 -12.80 9.71 -1.70
N ARG A 19 -11.47 9.88 -1.68
CA ARG A 19 -10.79 11.14 -2.01
C ARG A 19 -11.10 11.60 -3.44
N LEU A 20 -11.18 10.68 -4.39
CA LEU A 20 -11.52 10.97 -5.79
C LEU A 20 -12.99 11.40 -5.93
N VAL A 21 -13.92 10.70 -5.28
CA VAL A 21 -15.35 11.06 -5.25
C VAL A 21 -15.55 12.44 -4.62
N GLU A 22 -14.89 12.72 -3.49
CA GLU A 22 -14.92 14.03 -2.83
C GLU A 22 -14.35 15.16 -3.70
N SER A 23 -13.47 14.82 -4.63
CA SER A 23 -12.92 15.76 -5.63
C SER A 23 -13.84 15.96 -6.84
N GLY A 24 -15.03 15.35 -6.85
CA GLY A 24 -15.99 15.45 -7.95
C GLY A 24 -15.68 14.56 -9.14
N HIS A 25 -14.89 13.49 -8.96
CA HIS A 25 -14.64 12.50 -10.00
C HIS A 25 -15.66 11.35 -9.93
N GLU A 26 -15.95 10.76 -11.09
CA GLU A 26 -16.66 9.49 -11.18
C GLU A 26 -15.66 8.36 -10.90
N VAL A 27 -15.99 7.44 -9.99
CA VAL A 27 -15.11 6.34 -9.60
C VAL A 27 -15.85 5.02 -9.79
N ALA A 28 -15.29 4.15 -10.62
CA ALA A 28 -15.67 2.76 -10.73
C ALA A 28 -14.66 1.90 -9.95
N GLY A 29 -15.07 1.40 -8.79
CA GLY A 29 -14.25 0.53 -7.95
C GLY A 29 -14.32 -0.93 -8.41
N VAL A 30 -13.22 -1.65 -8.23
CA VAL A 30 -13.13 -3.10 -8.47
C VAL A 30 -12.41 -3.77 -7.31
N ASP A 31 -12.97 -4.83 -6.75
CA ASP A 31 -12.31 -5.70 -5.76
C ASP A 31 -12.92 -7.12 -5.83
N CYS A 32 -12.17 -8.14 -5.44
CA CYS A 32 -12.67 -9.52 -5.37
C CYS A 32 -12.89 -10.02 -3.94
N PHE A 33 -12.84 -9.13 -2.94
CA PHE A 33 -13.18 -9.39 -1.54
C PHE A 33 -12.51 -10.64 -0.95
N THR A 34 -11.25 -10.87 -1.37
CA THR A 34 -10.48 -12.04 -0.93
C THR A 34 -10.42 -12.17 0.59
N ASP A 35 -10.31 -13.41 1.04
CA ASP A 35 -10.24 -13.87 2.43
C ASP A 35 -8.84 -13.76 3.06
N TYR A 36 -7.90 -13.03 2.44
CA TYR A 36 -6.57 -12.80 3.03
C TYR A 36 -6.64 -12.19 4.44
N TYR A 37 -7.69 -11.41 4.68
CA TYR A 37 -8.21 -11.06 6.00
C TYR A 37 -9.74 -11.06 5.94
N ASP A 38 -10.40 -10.89 7.08
CA ASP A 38 -11.86 -10.87 7.18
C ASP A 38 -12.53 -9.98 6.11
N PRO A 39 -13.29 -10.57 5.16
CA PRO A 39 -13.97 -9.83 4.10
C PRO A 39 -14.91 -8.74 4.62
N ALA A 40 -15.47 -8.88 5.82
CA ALA A 40 -16.35 -7.86 6.41
C ALA A 40 -15.66 -6.49 6.55
N LEU A 41 -14.34 -6.47 6.78
CA LEU A 41 -13.57 -5.22 6.81
C LEU A 41 -13.50 -4.55 5.43
N LYS A 42 -13.45 -5.33 4.34
CA LYS A 42 -13.49 -4.82 2.97
C LYS A 42 -14.88 -4.32 2.61
N GLU A 43 -15.92 -5.07 2.98
CA GLU A 43 -17.31 -4.67 2.80
C GLU A 43 -17.62 -3.34 3.48
N GLU A 44 -17.13 -3.15 4.71
CA GLU A 44 -17.27 -1.89 5.42
C GLU A 44 -16.53 -0.73 4.72
N ASN A 45 -15.31 -0.97 4.26
CA ASN A 45 -14.55 0.03 3.50
C ASN A 45 -15.27 0.43 2.20
N ALA A 46 -15.96 -0.51 1.55
CA ALA A 46 -16.66 -0.31 0.30
C ALA A 46 -18.10 0.21 0.46
N ALA A 47 -18.65 0.28 1.69
CA ALA A 47 -20.07 0.51 1.93
C ALA A 47 -20.64 1.82 1.34
N LYS A 48 -19.79 2.81 1.04
CA LYS A 48 -20.16 4.11 0.45
C LYS A 48 -19.58 4.32 -0.95
N LEU A 49 -19.03 3.28 -1.55
CA LEU A 49 -18.35 3.31 -2.83
C LEU A 49 -19.07 2.40 -3.84
N ASP A 50 -19.02 2.76 -5.12
CA ASP A 50 -19.44 1.87 -6.20
C ASP A 50 -18.30 0.89 -6.51
N VAL A 51 -18.35 -0.32 -5.91
CA VAL A 51 -17.32 -1.35 -6.06
C VAL A 51 -17.92 -2.62 -6.64
N ALA A 52 -17.50 -2.97 -7.85
CA ALA A 52 -17.90 -4.21 -8.51
C ALA A 52 -17.08 -5.41 -7.98
N PRO A 53 -17.73 -6.55 -7.66
CA PRO A 53 -17.06 -7.77 -7.22
C PRO A 53 -16.42 -8.49 -8.43
N ILE A 54 -15.19 -8.13 -8.80
CA ILE A 54 -14.50 -8.65 -9.99
C ILE A 54 -13.12 -9.20 -9.63
N ASP A 55 -12.85 -10.44 -10.05
CA ASP A 55 -11.49 -11.00 -10.04
C ASP A 55 -10.76 -10.68 -11.35
N LEU A 56 -9.77 -9.81 -11.24
CA LEU A 56 -8.93 -9.34 -12.35
C LEU A 56 -8.05 -10.43 -12.96
N ALA A 57 -7.87 -11.57 -12.31
CA ALA A 57 -7.20 -12.71 -12.92
C ALA A 57 -8.10 -13.42 -13.95
N GLU A 58 -9.42 -13.26 -13.85
CA GLU A 58 -10.41 -13.97 -14.67
C GLU A 58 -11.14 -13.05 -15.64
N THR A 59 -11.36 -11.80 -15.24
CA THR A 59 -12.20 -10.83 -15.96
C THR A 59 -11.37 -9.62 -16.37
N ASP A 60 -11.50 -9.22 -17.63
CA ASP A 60 -10.86 -8.00 -18.14
C ASP A 60 -11.63 -6.75 -17.72
N LEU A 61 -10.91 -5.64 -17.60
CA LEU A 61 -11.52 -4.34 -17.34
C LEU A 61 -12.01 -3.71 -18.64
N GLU A 62 -13.26 -3.24 -18.62
CA GLU A 62 -13.82 -2.37 -19.65
C GLU A 62 -13.37 -0.93 -19.37
N LEU A 63 -12.55 -0.37 -20.26
CA LEU A 63 -11.92 0.94 -20.07
C LEU A 63 -12.45 2.02 -21.04
N ASP A 64 -13.52 1.73 -21.77
CA ASP A 64 -14.17 2.70 -22.66
C ASP A 64 -14.65 3.93 -21.87
N GLY A 65 -14.15 5.11 -22.27
CA GLY A 65 -14.48 6.39 -21.63
C GLY A 65 -13.87 6.58 -20.23
N VAL A 66 -12.89 5.77 -19.83
CA VAL A 66 -12.12 5.93 -18.59
C VAL A 66 -10.93 6.85 -18.83
N ASP A 67 -10.70 7.83 -17.95
CA ASP A 67 -9.61 8.80 -18.05
C ASP A 67 -8.30 8.28 -17.40
N GLY A 68 -8.39 7.29 -16.52
CA GLY A 68 -7.22 6.70 -15.86
C GLY A 68 -7.56 5.52 -14.95
N VAL A 69 -6.57 4.65 -14.73
CA VAL A 69 -6.67 3.51 -13.82
C VAL A 69 -5.69 3.67 -12.66
N PHE A 70 -6.19 3.56 -11.44
CA PHE A 70 -5.38 3.35 -10.25
C PHE A 70 -5.30 1.85 -9.96
N HIS A 71 -4.16 1.23 -10.29
CA HIS A 71 -3.97 -0.20 -10.12
C HIS A 71 -3.36 -0.54 -8.75
N LEU A 72 -4.22 -0.67 -7.72
CA LEU A 72 -3.83 -1.03 -6.35
C LEU A 72 -4.18 -2.49 -5.99
N ALA A 73 -4.98 -3.19 -6.82
CA ALA A 73 -5.26 -4.60 -6.60
C ALA A 73 -3.97 -5.43 -6.62
N GLY A 74 -3.85 -6.29 -5.63
CA GLY A 74 -2.76 -7.22 -5.47
C GLY A 74 -2.83 -7.88 -4.10
N GLN A 75 -2.31 -9.09 -4.00
CA GLN A 75 -2.12 -9.82 -2.76
C GLN A 75 -0.90 -9.25 -2.03
N PRO A 76 -1.08 -8.55 -0.88
CA PRO A 76 0.04 -7.98 -0.13
C PRO A 76 0.61 -9.01 0.85
N GLY A 77 1.63 -8.61 1.61
CA GLY A 77 2.19 -9.40 2.71
C GLY A 77 3.50 -10.08 2.34
N VAL A 78 4.57 -9.73 3.05
CA VAL A 78 5.93 -10.24 2.79
C VAL A 78 6.10 -11.72 3.19
N ARG A 79 5.32 -12.21 4.16
CA ARG A 79 5.32 -13.60 4.64
C ARG A 79 4.55 -14.51 3.67
N SER A 80 5.10 -14.68 2.48
CA SER A 80 4.44 -15.25 1.28
C SER A 80 5.11 -16.52 0.74
N PHE A 81 5.87 -17.23 1.59
CA PHE A 81 6.55 -18.48 1.23
C PHE A 81 5.63 -19.71 1.29
N GLY A 82 6.00 -20.76 0.55
CA GLY A 82 5.29 -22.04 0.54
C GLY A 82 4.12 -22.05 -0.44
N ASP A 83 3.07 -22.80 -0.08
CA ASP A 83 1.95 -23.14 -0.98
C ASP A 83 1.09 -21.94 -1.39
N VAL A 84 1.26 -20.78 -0.75
CA VAL A 84 0.51 -19.56 -1.08
C VAL A 84 1.06 -18.82 -2.31
N PHE A 85 2.26 -19.16 -2.80
CA PHE A 85 2.90 -18.38 -3.87
C PHE A 85 2.10 -18.35 -5.17
N GLU A 86 1.37 -19.43 -5.49
CA GLU A 86 0.51 -19.48 -6.69
C GLU A 86 -0.54 -18.38 -6.69
N GLU A 87 -1.15 -18.09 -5.53
CA GLU A 87 -2.10 -16.99 -5.37
C GLU A 87 -1.45 -15.62 -5.59
N TYR A 88 -0.18 -15.43 -5.17
CA TYR A 88 0.54 -14.19 -5.44
C TYR A 88 0.85 -14.04 -6.94
N VAL A 89 1.23 -15.11 -7.64
CA VAL A 89 1.44 -15.08 -9.09
C VAL A 89 0.13 -14.73 -9.81
N ARG A 90 -0.98 -15.38 -9.44
CA ARG A 90 -2.30 -15.12 -10.02
C ARG A 90 -2.77 -13.68 -9.77
N ARG A 91 -2.79 -13.26 -8.50
CA ARG A 91 -3.39 -11.98 -8.08
C ARG A 91 -2.50 -10.77 -8.31
N ASN A 92 -1.19 -10.96 -8.46
CA ASN A 92 -0.27 -9.87 -8.79
C ASN A 92 0.10 -9.92 -10.27
N LEU A 93 0.81 -10.97 -10.74
CA LEU A 93 1.36 -10.97 -12.09
C LEU A 93 0.29 -11.13 -13.17
N LEU A 94 -0.57 -12.16 -13.08
CA LEU A 94 -1.59 -12.40 -14.10
C LEU A 94 -2.63 -11.27 -14.13
N ALA A 95 -3.12 -10.85 -12.96
CA ALA A 95 -4.05 -9.72 -12.86
C ALA A 95 -3.43 -8.41 -13.41
N SER A 96 -2.21 -8.03 -12.99
CA SER A 96 -1.57 -6.82 -13.50
C SER A 96 -1.32 -6.88 -15.00
N ARG A 97 -0.90 -8.02 -15.54
CA ARG A 97 -0.72 -8.22 -16.99
C ARG A 97 -2.02 -7.88 -17.75
N ARG A 98 -3.17 -8.37 -17.26
CA ARG A 98 -4.49 -8.12 -17.89
C ARG A 98 -4.88 -6.65 -17.82
N VAL A 99 -4.68 -6.00 -16.67
CA VAL A 99 -4.94 -4.56 -16.51
C VAL A 99 -4.05 -3.74 -17.46
N PHE A 100 -2.76 -4.05 -17.54
CA PHE A 100 -1.82 -3.35 -18.43
C PHE A 100 -2.14 -3.55 -19.91
N GLU A 101 -2.56 -4.76 -20.30
CA GLU A 101 -2.99 -5.05 -21.67
C GLU A 101 -4.26 -4.28 -22.06
N ALA A 102 -5.28 -4.29 -21.19
CA ALA A 102 -6.52 -3.53 -21.41
C ALA A 102 -6.25 -2.01 -21.48
N ALA A 103 -5.43 -1.49 -20.57
CA ALA A 103 -5.10 -0.07 -20.52
C ALA A 103 -4.29 0.37 -21.74
N ALA A 104 -3.33 -0.44 -22.20
CA ALA A 104 -2.57 -0.17 -23.42
C ALA A 104 -3.48 -0.15 -24.66
N ALA A 105 -4.39 -1.12 -24.77
CA ALA A 105 -5.34 -1.18 -25.87
C ALA A 105 -6.31 0.02 -25.90
N ALA A 106 -6.74 0.49 -24.72
CA ALA A 106 -7.64 1.63 -24.59
C ALA A 106 -6.93 3.01 -24.62
N GLY A 107 -5.59 3.04 -24.57
CA GLY A 107 -4.83 4.29 -24.46
C GLY A 107 -5.03 5.01 -23.13
N VAL A 108 -5.31 4.26 -22.05
CA VAL A 108 -5.63 4.80 -20.72
C VAL A 108 -4.40 4.74 -19.81
N ARG A 109 -4.11 5.85 -19.12
CA ARG A 109 -3.00 5.92 -18.16
C ARG A 109 -3.23 5.01 -16.96
N VAL A 110 -2.17 4.36 -16.49
CA VAL A 110 -2.17 3.55 -15.26
C VAL A 110 -1.22 4.14 -14.22
N VAL A 111 -1.70 4.37 -13.01
CA VAL A 111 -0.85 4.53 -11.82
C VAL A 111 -0.81 3.20 -11.09
N PHE A 112 0.35 2.54 -11.10
CA PHE A 112 0.53 1.22 -10.52
C PHE A 112 1.17 1.31 -9.12
N ALA A 113 0.52 0.70 -8.13
CA ALA A 113 1.07 0.57 -6.79
C ALA A 113 2.06 -0.60 -6.73
N SER A 114 3.35 -0.31 -6.83
CA SER A 114 4.44 -1.23 -6.49
C SER A 114 4.78 -1.17 -4.99
N SER A 115 5.95 -1.62 -4.58
CA SER A 115 6.33 -1.72 -3.18
C SER A 115 7.83 -1.56 -2.96
N SER A 116 8.21 -0.94 -1.84
CA SER A 116 9.60 -0.93 -1.37
C SER A 116 10.18 -2.33 -1.11
N SER A 117 9.33 -3.37 -0.99
CA SER A 117 9.78 -4.75 -0.81
C SER A 117 10.60 -5.29 -1.98
N ILE A 118 10.58 -4.63 -3.15
CA ILE A 118 11.46 -5.00 -4.26
C ILE A 118 12.94 -4.73 -3.96
N TYR A 119 13.24 -3.77 -3.07
CA TYR A 119 14.62 -3.41 -2.76
C TYR A 119 15.29 -4.48 -1.87
N GLY A 120 14.49 -5.24 -1.11
CA GLY A 120 15.00 -6.21 -0.14
C GLY A 120 15.93 -5.57 0.89
N ASP A 121 17.11 -6.16 1.08
CA ASP A 121 18.15 -5.62 1.95
C ASP A 121 18.94 -4.51 1.21
N ALA A 122 18.34 -3.32 1.12
CA ALA A 122 18.96 -2.19 0.45
C ALA A 122 20.36 -1.86 1.03
N GLU A 123 21.32 -1.63 0.12
CA GLU A 123 22.72 -1.35 0.47
C GLU A 123 22.94 0.10 0.93
N SER A 124 22.03 1.01 0.59
CA SER A 124 22.10 2.43 0.90
C SER A 124 20.77 3.02 1.37
N TYR A 125 20.87 4.04 2.23
CA TYR A 125 19.74 4.76 2.81
C TYR A 125 20.02 6.28 2.75
N PRO A 126 19.04 7.11 2.35
CA PRO A 126 17.73 6.74 1.82
C PRO A 126 17.86 5.95 0.50
N THR A 127 16.95 5.00 0.28
CA THR A 127 16.98 4.09 -0.87
C THR A 127 16.42 4.79 -2.10
N SER A 128 17.27 5.05 -3.08
CA SER A 128 16.92 5.68 -4.36
C SER A 128 16.17 4.71 -5.29
N GLU A 129 15.34 5.26 -6.19
CA GLU A 129 14.69 4.52 -7.26
C GLU A 129 15.69 3.82 -8.22
N ASP A 130 16.92 4.31 -8.30
CA ASP A 130 18.00 3.75 -9.12
C ASP A 130 18.74 2.59 -8.43
N ALA A 131 18.38 2.26 -7.18
CA ALA A 131 18.92 1.09 -6.50
C ALA A 131 18.46 -0.20 -7.19
N GLU A 132 19.40 -1.12 -7.39
CA GLU A 132 19.15 -2.44 -7.99
C GLU A 132 18.13 -3.23 -7.14
N PRO A 133 16.97 -3.64 -7.69
CA PRO A 133 16.00 -4.45 -6.96
C PRO A 133 16.56 -5.82 -6.59
N ARG A 134 16.50 -6.18 -5.30
CA ARG A 134 16.92 -7.49 -4.77
C ARG A 134 15.88 -8.05 -3.79
N PRO A 135 14.66 -8.38 -4.24
CA PRO A 135 13.60 -8.83 -3.34
C PRO A 135 13.98 -10.13 -2.62
N ILE A 136 13.75 -10.16 -1.30
CA ILE A 136 14.00 -11.32 -0.44
C ILE A 136 12.72 -12.11 -0.11
N SER A 137 11.59 -11.74 -0.70
CA SER A 137 10.28 -12.39 -0.50
C SER A 137 9.58 -12.69 -1.82
N PRO A 138 8.76 -13.76 -1.89
CA PRO A 138 7.94 -14.06 -3.05
C PRO A 138 7.02 -12.90 -3.45
N TYR A 139 6.41 -12.23 -2.48
CA TYR A 139 5.68 -10.97 -2.70
C TYR A 139 6.53 -9.92 -3.41
N GLY A 140 7.73 -9.61 -2.91
CA GLY A 140 8.66 -8.67 -3.55
C GLY A 140 9.02 -9.07 -4.98
N ILE A 141 9.23 -10.35 -5.23
CA ILE A 141 9.47 -10.91 -6.58
C ILE A 141 8.27 -10.63 -7.49
N THR A 142 7.04 -10.88 -7.03
CA THR A 142 5.85 -10.61 -7.86
C THR A 142 5.66 -9.12 -8.15
N LYS A 143 5.91 -8.23 -7.18
CA LYS A 143 5.82 -6.79 -7.42
C LYS A 143 6.89 -6.30 -8.39
N LEU A 144 8.11 -6.79 -8.28
CA LEU A 144 9.17 -6.52 -9.26
C LEU A 144 8.77 -7.05 -10.65
N GLY A 145 8.21 -8.25 -10.73
CA GLY A 145 7.70 -8.80 -11.98
C GLY A 145 6.60 -7.94 -12.61
N CYS A 146 5.71 -7.36 -11.80
CA CYS A 146 4.74 -6.37 -12.30
C CYS A 146 5.42 -5.10 -12.85
N GLU A 147 6.50 -4.60 -12.23
CA GLU A 147 7.26 -3.47 -12.78
C GLU A 147 7.88 -3.82 -14.15
N GLN A 148 8.42 -5.04 -14.29
CA GLN A 148 8.97 -5.51 -15.56
C GLN A 148 7.88 -5.68 -16.63
N LEU A 149 6.69 -6.14 -16.26
CA LEU A 149 5.53 -6.17 -17.15
C LEU A 149 5.15 -4.74 -17.58
N ALA A 150 5.00 -3.81 -16.64
CA ALA A 150 4.66 -2.42 -16.93
C ALA A 150 5.67 -1.80 -17.92
N TYR A 151 6.97 -2.02 -17.70
CA TYR A 151 8.03 -1.58 -18.62
C TYR A 151 7.87 -2.20 -20.02
N ALA A 152 7.70 -3.52 -20.11
CA ALA A 152 7.55 -4.21 -21.38
C ALA A 152 6.31 -3.72 -22.16
N TYR A 153 5.19 -3.48 -21.47
CA TYR A 153 3.97 -2.96 -22.08
C TYR A 153 4.12 -1.48 -22.50
N ALA A 154 4.85 -0.68 -21.75
CA ALA A 154 5.16 0.69 -22.15
C ALA A 154 6.00 0.73 -23.44
N GLN A 155 7.04 -0.11 -23.53
CA GLN A 155 7.93 -0.17 -24.71
C GLN A 155 7.26 -0.83 -25.93
N GLY A 156 6.54 -1.92 -25.73
CA GLY A 156 5.98 -2.73 -26.82
C GLY A 156 4.61 -2.27 -27.31
N PHE A 157 3.81 -1.70 -26.41
CA PHE A 157 2.39 -1.39 -26.66
C PHE A 157 2.00 0.06 -26.32
N GLY A 158 2.96 0.91 -25.95
CA GLY A 158 2.69 2.33 -25.69
C GLY A 158 1.89 2.61 -24.43
N LEU A 159 1.87 1.69 -23.46
CA LEU A 159 1.21 1.91 -22.18
C LEU A 159 1.79 3.15 -21.46
N ASP A 160 0.94 4.14 -21.19
CA ASP A 160 1.27 5.23 -20.26
C ASP A 160 1.10 4.73 -18.83
N VAL A 161 2.22 4.43 -18.16
CA VAL A 161 2.22 3.91 -16.78
C VAL A 161 3.17 4.71 -15.90
N VAL A 162 2.73 5.00 -14.68
CA VAL A 162 3.55 5.56 -13.60
C VAL A 162 3.60 4.53 -12.47
N VAL A 163 4.80 4.19 -12.02
CA VAL A 163 5.00 3.18 -10.96
C VAL A 163 5.31 3.86 -9.64
N LEU A 164 4.55 3.52 -8.60
CA LEU A 164 4.74 4.04 -7.25
C LEU A 164 5.24 2.95 -6.32
N ARG A 165 6.48 3.05 -5.85
CA ARG A 165 7.04 2.14 -4.84
C ARG A 165 6.64 2.62 -3.45
N TYR A 166 5.53 2.08 -2.94
CA TYR A 166 5.05 2.44 -1.61
C TYR A 166 5.97 1.90 -0.51
N PHE A 167 6.43 2.81 0.35
CA PHE A 167 6.99 2.47 1.65
C PHE A 167 5.86 2.22 2.65
N THR A 168 6.18 1.83 3.89
CA THR A 168 5.19 1.29 4.83
C THR A 168 4.10 2.32 5.15
N PHE A 169 2.92 2.14 4.57
CA PHE A 169 1.76 2.98 4.86
C PHE A 169 1.06 2.54 6.16
N TYR A 170 0.54 3.52 6.90
CA TYR A 170 -0.22 3.30 8.12
C TYR A 170 -1.35 4.33 8.28
N GLY A 171 -2.28 4.06 9.20
CA GLY A 171 -3.46 4.91 9.43
C GLY A 171 -4.75 4.11 9.60
N PRO A 172 -5.90 4.80 9.65
CA PRO A 172 -7.23 4.19 9.68
C PRO A 172 -7.42 3.14 8.57
N ARG A 173 -8.11 2.02 8.87
CA ARG A 173 -8.34 0.89 7.95
C ARG A 173 -7.07 0.09 7.58
N GLN A 174 -5.93 0.33 8.22
CA GLN A 174 -4.73 -0.47 8.00
C GLN A 174 -5.04 -1.96 8.19
N ARG A 175 -4.52 -2.79 7.28
CA ARG A 175 -4.81 -4.22 7.27
C ARG A 175 -4.41 -4.90 8.59
N PRO A 176 -5.22 -5.85 9.08
CA PRO A 176 -5.02 -6.47 10.39
C PRO A 176 -3.75 -7.34 10.49
N ASP A 177 -3.13 -7.72 9.37
CA ASP A 177 -1.85 -8.44 9.34
C ASP A 177 -0.64 -7.54 9.68
N MET A 178 -0.80 -6.22 9.59
CA MET A 178 0.28 -5.24 9.76
C MET A 178 0.54 -4.91 11.24
N ALA A 179 1.80 -4.59 11.56
CA ALA A 179 2.25 -4.42 12.94
C ALA A 179 1.48 -3.33 13.71
N LEU A 180 1.29 -2.14 13.11
CA LEU A 180 0.62 -1.02 13.79
C LEU A 180 -0.86 -1.33 14.07
N ALA A 181 -1.57 -1.97 13.13
CA ALA A 181 -2.94 -2.44 13.36
C ALA A 181 -3.02 -3.44 14.53
N ARG A 182 -2.08 -4.40 14.60
CA ARG A 182 -2.01 -5.38 15.70
C ARG A 182 -1.68 -4.74 17.06
N ILE A 183 -0.79 -3.75 17.08
CA ILE A 183 -0.44 -3.01 18.32
C ILE A 183 -1.66 -2.22 18.82
N VAL A 184 -2.32 -1.50 17.93
CA VAL A 184 -3.48 -0.68 18.26
C VAL A 184 -4.65 -1.55 18.73
N ASP A 185 -4.91 -2.70 18.09
CA ASP A 185 -5.93 -3.67 18.54
C ASP A 185 -5.59 -4.23 19.93
N ALA A 186 -4.33 -4.60 20.18
CA ALA A 186 -3.89 -5.06 21.50
C ALA A 186 -4.08 -3.98 22.58
N LEU A 187 -3.72 -2.72 22.31
CA LEU A 187 -3.98 -1.58 23.21
C LEU A 187 -5.47 -1.37 23.46
N ALA A 188 -6.30 -1.44 22.42
CA ALA A 188 -7.74 -1.21 22.51
C ALA A 188 -8.42 -2.30 23.33
N ARG A 189 -8.02 -3.56 23.16
CA ARG A 189 -8.55 -4.74 23.86
C ARG A 189 -7.87 -5.04 25.19
N ARG A 190 -6.80 -4.32 25.55
CA ARG A 190 -5.94 -4.60 26.70
C ARG A 190 -5.36 -6.01 26.68
N ALA A 191 -4.92 -6.45 25.50
CA ALA A 191 -4.26 -7.73 25.27
C ALA A 191 -2.73 -7.56 25.19
N SER A 192 -2.00 -8.66 25.36
CA SER A 192 -0.55 -8.70 25.17
C SER A 192 -0.17 -8.64 23.70
N PHE A 193 0.96 -7.99 23.38
CA PHE A 193 1.54 -7.95 22.04
C PHE A 193 2.92 -8.60 22.00
N GLU A 194 3.13 -9.48 21.02
CA GLU A 194 4.44 -10.12 20.80
C GLU A 194 5.37 -9.21 19.98
N LEU A 195 6.43 -8.72 20.61
CA LEU A 195 7.48 -7.97 19.95
C LEU A 195 8.59 -8.92 19.53
N TYR A 196 8.77 -9.10 18.21
CA TYR A 196 9.88 -9.88 17.67
C TYR A 196 11.15 -9.02 17.62
N SER A 197 12.28 -9.59 18.03
CA SER A 197 13.57 -8.89 18.20
C SER A 197 13.56 -7.85 19.33
N ASP A 198 14.53 -6.95 19.31
CA ASP A 198 14.75 -5.87 20.28
C ASP A 198 13.88 -4.62 20.05
N GLY A 199 13.10 -4.55 18.98
CA GLY A 199 12.27 -3.39 18.64
C GLY A 199 13.03 -2.18 18.08
N LEU A 200 14.34 -2.32 17.82
CA LEU A 200 15.20 -1.25 17.30
C LEU A 200 15.24 -1.20 15.77
N GLN A 201 14.54 -2.10 15.08
CA GLN A 201 14.30 -1.99 13.65
C GLN A 201 13.53 -0.71 13.36
N SER A 202 13.99 0.05 12.35
CA SER A 202 13.37 1.32 11.95
C SER A 202 12.66 1.20 10.61
N ARG A 203 11.61 2.00 10.44
CA ARG A 203 10.89 2.18 9.18
C ARG A 203 10.62 3.66 8.98
N SER A 204 10.71 4.12 7.73
CA SER A 204 10.03 5.34 7.31
C SER A 204 8.55 5.04 7.19
N PHE A 205 7.77 5.60 8.11
CA PHE A 205 6.31 5.46 8.12
C PHE A 205 5.70 6.57 7.27
N THR A 206 4.72 6.23 6.44
CA THR A 206 4.02 7.21 5.62
C THR A 206 2.53 7.12 5.94
N TYR A 207 1.94 8.24 6.35
CA TYR A 207 0.52 8.24 6.66
C TYR A 207 -0.29 8.02 5.38
N VAL A 208 -1.35 7.22 5.47
CA VAL A 208 -2.10 6.77 4.28
C VAL A 208 -2.69 7.93 3.47
N ALA A 209 -3.10 9.02 4.12
CA ALA A 209 -3.62 10.19 3.41
C ALA A 209 -2.53 10.86 2.55
N ASP A 210 -1.30 11.02 3.07
CA ASP A 210 -0.17 11.52 2.28
C ASP A 210 0.11 10.60 1.09
N GLY A 211 0.05 9.27 1.30
CA GLY A 211 0.23 8.28 0.23
C GLY A 211 -0.86 8.32 -0.84
N VAL A 212 -2.11 8.57 -0.44
CA VAL A 212 -3.24 8.80 -1.36
C VAL A 212 -3.01 10.07 -2.18
N ASP A 213 -2.60 11.16 -1.55
CA ASP A 213 -2.30 12.41 -2.26
C ASP A 213 -1.13 12.25 -3.25
N ALA A 214 -0.10 11.46 -2.91
CA ALA A 214 0.98 11.12 -3.83
C ALA A 214 0.45 10.36 -5.05
N THR A 215 -0.47 9.44 -4.82
CA THR A 215 -1.08 8.59 -5.84
C THR A 215 -1.91 9.42 -6.82
N VAL A 216 -2.72 10.35 -6.30
CA VAL A 216 -3.47 11.30 -7.12
C VAL A 216 -2.52 12.23 -7.90
N ALA A 217 -1.47 12.74 -7.26
CA ALA A 217 -0.49 13.59 -7.93
C ALA A 217 0.23 12.87 -9.07
N ALA A 218 0.51 11.57 -8.92
CA ALA A 218 1.11 10.75 -9.97
C ALA A 218 0.21 10.59 -11.20
N MET A 219 -1.11 10.46 -11.00
CA MET A 219 -2.04 10.43 -12.13
C MET A 219 -2.00 11.73 -12.93
N GLN A 220 -1.98 12.86 -12.22
CA GLN A 220 -2.10 14.19 -12.81
C GLN A 220 -0.81 14.72 -13.43
N LYS A 221 0.33 14.47 -12.78
CA LYS A 221 1.63 15.09 -13.10
C LYS A 221 2.73 14.09 -13.42
N GLY A 222 2.49 12.80 -13.18
CA GLY A 222 3.50 11.76 -13.37
C GLY A 222 4.01 11.72 -14.81
N VAL A 223 5.32 11.56 -14.93
CA VAL A 223 5.99 11.33 -16.20
C VAL A 223 5.75 9.89 -16.64
N ALA A 224 5.29 9.69 -17.86
CA ALA A 224 5.03 8.35 -18.40
C ALA A 224 6.30 7.49 -18.35
N GLY A 225 6.18 6.27 -17.84
CA GLY A 225 7.29 5.33 -17.63
C GLY A 225 8.13 5.60 -16.37
N ALA A 226 7.84 6.67 -15.61
CA ALA A 226 8.61 6.99 -14.42
C ALA A 226 8.26 6.07 -13.23
N VAL A 227 9.26 5.93 -12.37
CA VAL A 227 9.17 5.23 -11.10
C VAL A 227 9.46 6.23 -9.99
N TYR A 228 8.59 6.27 -8.98
CA TYR A 228 8.70 7.14 -7.82
C TYR A 228 8.62 6.33 -6.52
N ASN A 229 9.51 6.63 -5.60
CA ASN A 229 9.33 6.24 -4.21
C ASN A 229 8.23 7.09 -3.57
N VAL A 230 7.27 6.45 -2.92
CA VAL A 230 6.29 7.14 -2.07
C VAL A 230 6.58 6.76 -0.63
N GLY A 231 7.28 7.67 0.03
CA GLY A 231 7.75 7.51 1.40
C GLY A 231 8.27 8.83 1.95
N GLY A 232 9.18 8.78 2.91
CA GLY A 232 9.87 9.98 3.39
C GLY A 232 9.10 10.77 4.43
N GLY A 233 8.12 10.14 5.09
CA GLY A 233 7.68 10.56 6.41
C GLY A 233 8.77 10.31 7.47
N GLU A 234 8.41 10.38 8.74
CA GLU A 234 9.36 10.21 9.83
C GLU A 234 9.91 8.76 9.92
N GLU A 235 11.22 8.64 10.14
CA GLU A 235 11.86 7.35 10.47
C GLU A 235 11.76 7.13 11.97
N ALA A 236 11.18 6.00 12.37
CA ALA A 236 11.01 5.64 13.78
C ALA A 236 11.25 4.15 13.99
N THR A 237 11.70 3.79 15.20
CA THR A 237 11.80 2.39 15.63
C THR A 237 10.44 1.86 16.06
N MET A 238 10.30 0.54 16.16
CA MET A 238 9.09 -0.04 16.75
C MET A 238 8.87 0.40 18.20
N ARG A 239 9.96 0.64 18.97
CA ARG A 239 9.85 1.19 20.33
C ARG A 239 9.34 2.63 20.34
N ASP A 240 9.77 3.47 19.40
CA ASP A 240 9.27 4.85 19.28
C ASP A 240 7.77 4.88 18.94
N VAL A 241 7.34 3.99 18.05
CA VAL A 241 5.92 3.81 17.70
C VAL A 241 5.11 3.37 18.91
N ILE A 242 5.57 2.37 19.66
CA ILE A 242 4.88 1.89 20.86
C ILE A 242 4.76 3.01 21.89
N ALA A 243 5.86 3.71 22.21
CA ALA A 243 5.85 4.81 23.17
C ALA A 243 4.89 5.94 22.75
N THR A 244 4.83 6.25 21.46
CA THR A 244 3.88 7.23 20.92
C THR A 244 2.44 6.76 21.08
N LEU A 245 2.15 5.50 20.75
CA LEU A 245 0.82 4.88 20.92
C LEU A 245 0.38 4.83 22.38
N GLU A 246 1.28 4.53 23.32
CA GLU A 246 0.97 4.55 24.75
C GLU A 246 0.58 5.96 25.22
N ARG A 247 1.29 6.97 24.71
CA ARG A 247 1.01 8.38 25.01
C ARG A 247 -0.34 8.85 24.44
N VAL A 248 -0.63 8.57 23.16
CA VAL A 248 -1.92 8.99 22.54
C VAL A 248 -3.11 8.20 23.07
N SER A 249 -2.92 6.92 23.43
CA SER A 249 -3.99 6.08 23.97
C SER A 249 -4.23 6.28 25.47
N GLY A 250 -3.25 6.81 26.21
CA GLY A 250 -3.23 6.84 27.67
C GLY A 250 -3.19 5.45 28.30
N ARG A 251 -2.71 4.43 27.57
CA ARG A 251 -2.65 3.02 28.01
C ARG A 251 -1.23 2.49 27.84
N THR A 252 -0.85 1.52 28.68
CA THR A 252 0.42 0.80 28.55
C THR A 252 0.18 -0.50 27.80
N LEU A 253 1.08 -0.85 26.88
CA LEU A 253 1.04 -2.10 26.14
C LEU A 253 1.74 -3.20 26.93
N ASP A 254 1.04 -4.32 27.14
CA ASP A 254 1.67 -5.52 27.71
C ASP A 254 2.54 -6.20 26.63
N LEU A 255 3.86 -5.99 26.70
CA LEU A 255 4.82 -6.46 25.71
C LEU A 255 5.43 -7.81 26.09
N VAL A 256 5.41 -8.73 25.13
CA VAL A 256 6.05 -10.04 25.27
C VAL A 256 7.14 -10.19 24.21
N GLU A 257 8.40 -10.19 24.64
CA GLU A 257 9.54 -10.30 23.71
C GLU A 257 9.69 -11.74 23.14
N ARG A 258 10.02 -11.81 21.84
CA ARG A 258 10.23 -13.04 21.07
C ARG A 258 11.52 -12.95 20.24
N PRO A 259 12.18 -14.07 19.91
CA PRO A 259 13.31 -14.08 18.96
C PRO A 259 12.93 -13.45 17.61
N ALA A 260 13.93 -12.95 16.87
CA ALA A 260 13.71 -12.34 15.56
C ALA A 260 13.04 -13.34 14.57
N ALA A 261 12.10 -12.83 13.77
CA ALA A 261 11.49 -13.58 12.67
C ALA A 261 12.37 -13.50 11.41
N ALA A 262 12.37 -14.57 10.59
CA ALA A 262 13.08 -14.58 9.32
C ALA A 262 12.44 -13.62 8.30
N GLY A 263 13.27 -12.89 7.54
CA GLY A 263 12.85 -12.06 6.41
C GLY A 263 12.47 -10.61 6.74
N ASP A 264 12.58 -10.16 7.99
CA ASP A 264 12.37 -8.76 8.36
C ASP A 264 13.64 -7.92 8.16
N VAL A 265 13.54 -6.90 7.28
CA VAL A 265 14.63 -5.95 7.04
C VAL A 265 14.88 -5.06 8.27
N ARG A 266 16.13 -4.65 8.52
CA ARG A 266 16.46 -3.87 9.73
C ARG A 266 16.04 -2.39 9.62
N ARG A 267 16.14 -1.82 8.43
CA ARG A 267 15.87 -0.39 8.17
C ARG A 267 15.24 -0.24 6.80
N THR A 268 14.28 0.68 6.67
CA THR A 268 13.79 1.14 5.35
C THR A 268 13.66 2.65 5.38
N SER A 269 14.24 3.33 4.39
CA SER A 269 14.16 4.78 4.27
C SER A 269 14.02 5.12 2.80
N ALA A 270 13.01 5.92 2.43
CA ALA A 270 12.75 6.27 1.05
C ALA A 270 13.52 7.52 0.66
N ASP A 271 14.18 7.51 -0.50
CA ASP A 271 14.60 8.76 -1.14
C ASP A 271 13.38 9.32 -1.89
N ALA A 272 12.84 10.43 -1.40
CA ALA A 272 11.65 11.09 -1.98
C ALA A 272 12.02 12.26 -2.92
N THR A 273 13.31 12.44 -3.26
CA THR A 273 13.77 13.59 -4.05
C THR A 273 13.08 13.67 -5.42
N ARG A 274 12.92 12.53 -6.10
CA ARG A 274 12.35 12.47 -7.46
C ARG A 274 10.86 12.84 -7.46
N ILE A 275 10.09 12.31 -6.51
CA ILE A 275 8.66 12.60 -6.41
C ILE A 275 8.39 14.05 -5.99
N GLU A 276 9.26 14.64 -5.16
CA GLU A 276 9.18 16.05 -4.80
C GLU A 276 9.45 16.96 -6.00
N GLN A 277 10.48 16.65 -6.80
CA GLN A 277 10.85 17.43 -7.98
C GLN A 277 9.78 17.36 -9.08
N ASP A 278 9.29 16.16 -9.40
CA ASP A 278 8.40 15.97 -10.54
C ASP A 278 6.93 16.28 -10.21
N LEU A 279 6.48 15.91 -9.00
CA LEU A 279 5.07 16.01 -8.63
C LEU A 279 4.77 17.15 -7.65
N GLY A 280 5.80 17.72 -7.02
CA GLY A 280 5.66 18.68 -5.92
C GLY A 280 5.05 18.06 -4.67
N TRP A 281 5.27 16.77 -4.44
CA TRP A 281 4.71 16.02 -3.31
C TRP A 281 5.77 15.75 -2.24
N ARG A 282 5.37 15.86 -0.98
CA ARG A 282 6.13 15.43 0.19
C ARG A 282 5.14 14.99 1.26
N ALA A 283 5.48 13.98 2.06
CA ALA A 283 4.68 13.61 3.23
C ALA A 283 4.65 14.77 4.25
N THR A 284 3.47 15.09 4.77
CA THR A 284 3.26 16.24 5.66
C THR A 284 2.74 15.86 7.05
N THR A 285 2.19 14.65 7.21
CA THR A 285 1.64 14.20 8.50
C THR A 285 2.77 13.75 9.43
N SER A 286 2.78 14.27 10.66
CA SER A 286 3.70 13.80 11.68
C SER A 286 3.39 12.35 12.09
N LEU A 287 4.39 11.63 12.64
CA LEU A 287 4.15 10.26 13.12
C LEU A 287 3.10 10.24 14.24
N GLU A 288 3.13 11.24 15.11
CA GLU A 288 2.18 11.38 16.22
C GLU A 288 0.74 11.57 15.72
N ASP A 289 0.51 12.50 14.79
CA ASP A 289 -0.84 12.80 14.28
C ASP A 289 -1.45 11.58 13.57
N GLY A 290 -0.64 10.88 12.76
CA GLY A 290 -1.11 9.68 12.08
C GLY A 290 -1.40 8.53 13.05
N LEU A 291 -0.60 8.37 14.11
CA LEU A 291 -0.82 7.34 15.13
C LEU A 291 -2.03 7.67 16.01
N GLN A 292 -2.27 8.94 16.32
CA GLN A 292 -3.50 9.41 16.96
C GLN A 292 -4.72 9.05 16.10
N ALA A 293 -4.70 9.37 14.80
CA ALA A 293 -5.80 9.04 13.90
C ALA A 293 -6.06 7.53 13.80
N GLN A 294 -5.00 6.71 13.74
CA GLN A 294 -5.13 5.25 13.75
C GLN A 294 -5.72 4.73 15.06
N TRP A 295 -5.30 5.28 16.21
CA TRP A 295 -5.83 4.94 17.53
C TRP A 295 -7.32 5.31 17.65
N ASP A 296 -7.69 6.53 17.27
CA ASP A 296 -9.07 7.01 17.35
C ASP A 296 -10.01 6.14 16.51
N TRP A 297 -9.59 5.80 15.29
CA TRP A 297 -10.33 4.90 14.42
C TRP A 297 -10.51 3.51 15.03
N ALA A 298 -9.43 2.88 15.51
CA ALA A 298 -9.50 1.50 16.00
C ALA A 298 -10.21 1.37 17.35
N SER A 299 -9.97 2.32 18.26
CA SER A 299 -10.57 2.30 19.61
C SER A 299 -12.09 2.48 19.55
N ALA A 300 -12.60 3.31 18.63
CA ALA A 300 -14.03 3.46 18.39
C ALA A 300 -14.70 2.14 17.94
N ARG A 301 -13.99 1.30 17.20
CA ARG A 301 -14.50 0.00 16.70
C ARG A 301 -14.59 -1.07 17.77
N VAL A 302 -13.64 -1.08 18.71
CA VAL A 302 -13.65 -2.01 19.85
C VAL A 302 -14.67 -1.58 20.91
N ALA A 303 -14.94 -0.28 21.01
CA ALA A 303 -15.95 0.27 21.92
C ALA A 303 -17.40 0.16 21.40
N ALA A 304 -17.59 -0.19 20.12
CA ALA A 304 -18.91 -0.41 19.55
C ALA A 304 -19.53 -1.72 20.12
N PRO A 305 -20.75 -1.66 20.68
CA PRO A 305 -21.42 -2.80 21.32
C PRO A 305 -21.83 -3.91 20.35
#